data_AF-A0AAD5Q9W3-F1
#
_entry.id   AF-A0AAD5Q9W3-F1
#
_cell.length_a   1.000
_cell.length_b   1.000
_cell.length_c   1.000
_cell.angle_alpha   90.00
_cell.angle_beta   90.00
_cell.angle_gamma   90.00
#
_symmetry.space_group_name_H-M   'P 1'
#
loop_
_entity.id
_entity.type
_entity.pdbx_description
1 polymer ?
#
loop_
_entity_poly.entity_id
_entity_poly.type
_entity_poly.pdbx_seq_one_letter_code
_entity_poly.pdbx_strand_id
1 'polypeptide(L)'
;MVYRRVQSVTSDAGAAGEDGDAKPAFASSLQSSLQSSLQKEDGDKTKTERGVRDERERQLAAQRAKRSMLGNIRFIGELYKTDLIQKFDDKKRQQLMKIVILRLVELSEDKTMPSRSRFLVKDLLEMRDHLWEPQSLHAIDADSDDMTVARMIADEEISASAVLPRGCRGKEAEFIESHGLVVYFGGERDDDEDEDDQDYLDPKVESKMRSTIEEYVSIKDIDEVTLCVKELYEEQEQCWHHFVRVCAVYCIDGDRASFRVVAELLVALCERGVLATDDIQSAIEVILNDYEDLRVDIPLIADSMAELLAPLFNIENGLTLTWLKEASSHLVASGEAAKLLSALLKQFDVLFGRDRLLQWLQPQVQTPDWWKAFGNSPAGATHDALQPWEQILA
;
A
#
# COMPACT_ATOMS: atom_id res chain seq x y z
N MET A 1 41.11 0.46 -7.66
CA MET A 1 42.54 0.85 -7.57
C MET A 1 43.14 0.54 -6.18
N VAL A 2 43.02 -0.71 -5.70
CA VAL A 2 43.43 -1.10 -4.32
C VAL A 2 44.59 -2.12 -4.35
N TYR A 3 45.40 -2.10 -5.40
CA TYR A 3 46.57 -2.98 -5.58
C TYR A 3 47.83 -2.14 -5.86
N ARG A 4 48.27 -1.30 -4.91
CA ARG A 4 49.60 -0.65 -5.04
C ARG A 4 50.27 -0.08 -3.79
N ARG A 5 49.93 -0.53 -2.58
CA ARG A 5 50.53 0.06 -1.35
C ARG A 5 51.07 -0.95 -0.33
N VAL A 6 51.66 -2.05 -0.79
CA VAL A 6 52.35 -3.03 0.09
C VAL A 6 53.81 -3.32 -0.33
N GLN A 7 54.36 -2.62 -1.33
CA GLN A 7 55.73 -2.89 -1.82
C GLN A 7 56.80 -1.82 -1.48
N SER A 8 56.61 -0.99 -0.44
CA SER A 8 57.60 0.04 -0.09
C SER A 8 58.33 -0.15 1.25
N VAL A 9 58.39 -1.37 1.80
CA VAL A 9 59.14 -1.64 3.04
C VAL A 9 59.94 -2.94 2.96
N THR A 10 60.71 -3.15 1.89
CA THR A 10 61.80 -4.14 1.87
C THR A 10 62.90 -3.67 0.92
N SER A 11 63.59 -2.61 1.31
CA SER A 11 64.78 -2.12 0.61
C SER A 11 65.62 -1.33 1.62
N ASP A 12 66.21 -2.02 2.59
CA ASP A 12 67.59 -1.74 2.99
C ASP A 12 68.14 -2.76 3.99
N ALA A 13 69.45 -2.98 3.87
CA ALA A 13 70.36 -3.65 4.79
C ALA A 13 70.22 -5.18 4.95
N GLY A 14 71.11 -5.88 4.25
CA GLY A 14 71.51 -7.24 4.59
C GLY A 14 72.60 -7.30 5.68
N ALA A 15 72.81 -8.55 6.11
CA ALA A 15 74.00 -9.14 6.75
C ALA A 15 74.23 -8.94 8.27
N ALA A 16 74.10 -10.09 8.94
CA ALA A 16 74.92 -10.63 10.02
C ALA A 16 74.73 -10.13 11.46
N GLY A 17 74.52 -11.09 12.37
CA GLY A 17 74.77 -10.95 13.81
C GLY A 17 73.62 -11.45 14.68
N GLU A 18 73.82 -12.62 15.29
CA GLU A 18 72.94 -13.26 16.28
C GLU A 18 72.70 -12.39 17.53
N ASP A 19 71.47 -12.44 18.05
CA ASP A 19 71.08 -12.63 19.46
C ASP A 19 69.81 -11.84 19.83
N GLY A 20 68.89 -12.52 20.53
CA GLY A 20 67.89 -11.88 21.37
C GLY A 20 66.43 -12.07 20.95
N ASP A 21 65.73 -12.93 21.69
CA ASP A 21 64.28 -13.01 21.87
C ASP A 21 63.53 -11.69 21.67
N ALA A 22 62.88 -11.51 20.52
CA ALA A 22 61.90 -10.45 20.32
C ALA A 22 60.94 -10.80 19.18
N LYS A 23 60.00 -11.73 19.39
CA LYS A 23 58.83 -11.92 18.50
C LYS A 23 57.66 -12.76 19.09
N PRO A 24 57.05 -12.34 20.22
CA PRO A 24 55.62 -12.63 20.47
C PRO A 24 54.74 -11.37 20.46
N ALA A 25 55.31 -10.18 20.65
CA ALA A 25 54.57 -8.94 20.89
C ALA A 25 53.92 -8.33 19.63
N PHE A 26 54.56 -8.47 18.46
CA PHE A 26 54.04 -7.87 17.22
C PHE A 26 52.89 -8.68 16.61
N ALA A 27 53.00 -10.02 16.64
CA ALA A 27 51.94 -10.91 16.15
C ALA A 27 50.67 -10.81 17.02
N SER A 28 50.84 -10.76 18.35
CA SER A 28 49.72 -10.58 19.29
C SER A 28 49.07 -9.19 19.17
N SER A 29 49.84 -8.14 18.90
CA SER A 29 49.31 -6.79 18.67
C SER A 29 48.54 -6.64 17.34
N LEU A 30 48.97 -7.33 16.28
CA LEU A 30 48.21 -7.39 15.03
C LEU A 30 46.93 -8.21 15.17
N GLN A 31 46.99 -9.34 15.88
CA GLN A 31 45.83 -10.21 16.10
C GLN A 31 44.78 -9.54 16.98
N SER A 32 45.19 -8.80 18.02
CA SER A 32 44.28 -8.02 18.86
C SER A 32 43.67 -6.84 18.11
N SER A 33 44.44 -6.18 17.24
CA SER A 33 43.92 -5.11 16.38
C SER A 33 42.89 -5.64 15.38
N LEU A 34 43.15 -6.79 14.75
CA LEU A 34 42.21 -7.44 13.83
C LEU A 34 40.93 -7.90 14.54
N GLN A 35 41.04 -8.51 15.72
CA GLN A 35 39.87 -8.87 16.53
C GLN A 35 39.06 -7.64 16.96
N SER A 36 39.73 -6.54 17.30
CA SER A 36 39.04 -5.30 17.66
C SER A 36 38.31 -4.66 16.48
N SER A 37 38.84 -4.78 15.26
CA SER A 37 38.19 -4.29 14.04
C SER A 37 36.98 -5.16 13.67
N LEU A 38 37.12 -6.48 13.76
CA LEU A 38 36.01 -7.42 13.50
C LEU A 38 34.87 -7.25 14.52
N GLN A 39 35.19 -7.07 15.81
CA GLN A 39 34.18 -6.82 16.85
C GLN A 39 33.50 -5.46 16.69
N LYS A 40 34.20 -4.44 16.15
CA LYS A 40 33.60 -3.14 15.83
C LYS A 40 32.66 -3.23 14.63
N GLU A 41 33.03 -3.97 13.58
CA GLU A 41 32.16 -4.18 12.42
C GLU A 41 30.90 -4.98 12.78
N ASP A 42 31.01 -6.03 13.59
CA ASP A 42 29.85 -6.78 14.09
C ASP A 42 28.97 -5.92 15.01
N GLY A 43 29.57 -5.09 15.87
CA GLY A 43 28.86 -4.17 16.75
C GLY A 43 28.12 -3.05 16.01
N ASP A 44 28.65 -2.59 14.88
CA ASP A 44 28.05 -1.55 14.05
C ASP A 44 26.92 -2.13 13.16
N LYS A 45 27.10 -3.34 12.64
CA LYS A 45 26.04 -4.10 11.95
C LYS A 45 24.86 -4.40 12.87
N THR A 46 25.10 -4.93 14.06
CA THR A 46 24.02 -5.24 15.03
C THR A 46 23.31 -4.00 15.55
N LYS A 47 23.99 -2.85 15.69
CA LYS A 47 23.34 -1.57 16.01
C LYS A 47 22.48 -1.05 14.86
N THR A 48 22.96 -1.16 13.63
CA THR A 48 22.23 -0.75 12.43
C THR A 48 20.99 -1.63 12.22
N GLU A 49 21.12 -2.95 12.35
CA GLU A 49 20.00 -3.89 12.26
C GLU A 49 18.94 -3.66 13.35
N ARG A 50 19.36 -3.38 14.59
CA ARG A 50 18.44 -3.09 15.68
C ARG A 50 17.73 -1.74 15.50
N GLY A 51 18.42 -0.72 15.00
CA GLY A 51 17.81 0.57 14.67
C GLY A 51 16.81 0.49 13.53
N VAL A 52 17.11 -0.30 12.49
CA VAL A 52 16.19 -0.57 11.37
C VAL A 52 14.96 -1.36 11.85
N ARG A 53 15.14 -2.32 12.76
CA ARG A 53 14.03 -3.07 13.35
C ARG A 53 13.11 -2.18 14.21
N ASP A 54 13.68 -1.32 15.05
CA ASP A 54 12.90 -0.40 15.88
C ASP A 54 12.12 0.63 15.03
N GLU A 55 12.69 1.07 13.90
CA GLU A 55 12.02 1.95 12.95
C GLU A 55 10.92 1.22 12.16
N ARG A 56 11.17 -0.04 11.76
CA ARG A 56 10.16 -0.95 11.16
C ARG A 56 8.98 -1.17 12.09
N GLU A 57 9.22 -1.46 13.36
CA GLU A 57 8.16 -1.66 14.36
C GLU A 57 7.36 -0.37 14.60
N ARG A 58 7.99 0.81 14.55
CA ARG A 58 7.29 2.11 14.67
C ARG A 58 6.47 2.47 13.45
N GLN A 59 6.98 2.22 12.25
CA GLN A 59 6.26 2.50 11.01
C GLN A 59 5.08 1.55 10.83
N LEU A 60 5.26 0.26 11.12
CA LEU A 60 4.16 -0.71 11.17
C LEU A 60 3.15 -0.34 12.26
N ALA A 61 3.58 0.05 13.46
CA ALA A 61 2.66 0.51 14.51
C ALA A 61 1.92 1.79 14.12
N ALA A 62 2.56 2.72 13.39
CA ALA A 62 1.94 3.95 12.92
C ALA A 62 0.95 3.70 11.76
N GLN A 63 1.30 2.83 10.81
CA GLN A 63 0.41 2.38 9.74
C GLN A 63 -0.76 1.57 10.29
N ARG A 64 -0.53 0.67 11.26
CA ARG A 64 -1.58 -0.06 12.01
C ARG A 64 -2.48 0.89 12.78
N ALA A 65 -1.93 1.90 13.47
CA ALA A 65 -2.72 2.91 14.16
C ALA A 65 -3.54 3.81 13.19
N LYS A 66 -3.02 4.05 11.98
CA LYS A 66 -3.73 4.79 10.92
C LYS A 66 -4.83 3.93 10.27
N ARG A 67 -4.54 2.65 9.95
CA ARG A 67 -5.51 1.64 9.49
C ARG A 67 -6.61 1.40 10.53
N SER A 68 -6.28 1.28 11.82
CA SER A 68 -7.25 1.08 12.90
C SER A 68 -8.27 2.22 13.00
N MET A 69 -7.85 3.45 12.72
CA MET A 69 -8.73 4.61 12.87
C MET A 69 -9.76 4.78 11.74
N LEU A 70 -9.47 4.31 10.53
CA LEU A 70 -10.44 4.18 9.42
C LEU A 70 -11.18 2.82 9.47
N GLY A 71 -10.48 1.78 9.91
CA GLY A 71 -10.94 0.41 10.06
C GLY A 71 -12.11 0.29 11.02
N ASN A 72 -12.15 1.06 12.11
CA ASN A 72 -13.24 0.99 13.09
C ASN A 72 -14.65 1.32 12.52
N ILE A 73 -14.77 2.29 11.60
CA ILE A 73 -16.07 2.62 10.98
C ILE A 73 -16.45 1.55 9.95
N ARG A 74 -15.48 1.10 9.15
CA ARG A 74 -15.67 -0.01 8.19
C ARG A 74 -16.04 -1.30 8.91
N PHE A 75 -15.37 -1.60 10.03
CA PHE A 75 -15.56 -2.79 10.85
C PHE A 75 -16.98 -2.86 11.38
N ILE A 76 -17.51 -1.73 11.85
CA ILE A 76 -18.89 -1.64 12.33
C ILE A 76 -19.89 -1.80 11.18
N GLY A 77 -19.57 -1.32 9.97
CA GLY A 77 -20.36 -1.59 8.76
C GLY A 77 -20.36 -3.09 8.37
N GLU A 78 -19.21 -3.75 8.44
CA GLU A 78 -19.06 -5.19 8.16
C GLU A 78 -19.80 -6.06 9.21
N LEU A 79 -19.73 -5.68 10.48
CA LEU A 79 -20.50 -6.30 11.56
C LEU A 79 -22.02 -6.10 11.42
N TYR A 80 -22.46 -5.05 10.73
CA TYR A 80 -23.88 -4.86 10.38
C TYR A 80 -24.32 -5.81 9.28
N LYS A 81 -23.51 -5.99 8.22
CA LYS A 81 -23.80 -6.88 7.08
C LYS A 81 -23.89 -8.36 7.46
N THR A 82 -23.12 -8.78 8.45
CA THR A 82 -23.13 -10.15 9.02
C THR A 82 -24.22 -10.36 10.08
N ASP A 83 -25.16 -9.41 10.23
CA ASP A 83 -26.22 -9.39 11.25
C ASP A 83 -25.71 -9.50 12.71
N LEU A 84 -24.41 -9.33 12.95
CA LEU A 84 -23.82 -9.43 14.29
C LEU A 84 -24.26 -8.26 15.17
N ILE A 85 -24.25 -7.03 14.64
CA ILE A 85 -24.67 -5.83 15.39
C ILE A 85 -26.18 -5.77 15.60
N GLN A 86 -26.98 -6.18 14.61
CA GLN A 86 -28.43 -6.18 14.72
C GLN A 86 -28.92 -7.09 15.86
N LYS A 87 -28.21 -8.18 16.15
CA LYS A 87 -28.48 -9.04 17.31
C LYS A 87 -28.34 -8.27 18.63
N PHE A 88 -27.57 -7.19 18.75
CA PHE A 88 -27.42 -6.47 20.03
C PHE A 88 -28.65 -5.63 20.42
N ASP A 89 -29.48 -5.20 19.47
CA ASP A 89 -30.68 -4.37 19.74
C ASP A 89 -31.98 -5.20 19.94
N ASP A 90 -31.84 -6.47 20.31
CA ASP A 90 -32.96 -7.35 20.67
C ASP A 90 -33.67 -6.87 21.96
N LYS A 91 -34.99 -7.10 22.05
CA LYS A 91 -35.83 -6.78 23.21
C LYS A 91 -35.28 -7.34 24.52
N LYS A 92 -34.57 -8.47 24.47
CA LYS A 92 -33.91 -9.10 25.63
C LYS A 92 -32.72 -8.30 26.18
N ARG A 93 -32.01 -7.55 25.32
CA ARG A 93 -30.78 -6.79 25.66
C ARG A 93 -30.98 -5.27 25.69
N GLN A 94 -32.19 -4.79 25.37
CA GLN A 94 -32.53 -3.36 25.26
C GLN A 94 -32.16 -2.52 26.49
N GLN A 95 -32.26 -3.07 27.71
CA GLN A 95 -31.88 -2.34 28.92
C GLN A 95 -30.37 -2.11 29.01
N LEU A 96 -29.57 -3.11 28.64
CA LEU A 96 -28.10 -2.99 28.60
C LEU A 96 -27.68 -2.00 27.51
N MET A 97 -28.31 -2.08 26.34
CA MET A 97 -28.03 -1.16 25.23
C MET A 97 -28.34 0.30 25.60
N LYS A 98 -29.43 0.55 26.34
CA LYS A 98 -29.73 1.90 26.87
C LYS A 98 -28.62 2.42 27.78
N ILE A 99 -28.05 1.57 28.63
CA ILE A 99 -26.96 1.96 29.54
C ILE A 99 -25.69 2.29 28.74
N VAL A 100 -25.32 1.43 27.78
CA VAL A 100 -24.16 1.65 26.90
C VAL A 100 -24.30 2.98 26.16
N ILE A 101 -25.49 3.28 25.65
CA ILE A 101 -25.72 4.49 24.85
C ILE A 101 -25.72 5.75 25.69
N LEU A 102 -26.34 5.71 26.88
CA LEU A 102 -26.21 6.82 27.81
C LEU A 102 -24.74 7.10 28.13
N ARG A 103 -23.92 6.06 28.28
CA ARG A 103 -22.48 6.22 28.50
C ARG A 103 -21.75 6.79 27.28
N LEU A 104 -22.10 6.38 26.07
CA LEU A 104 -21.52 6.92 24.84
C LEU A 104 -21.88 8.40 24.66
N VAL A 105 -23.12 8.80 24.98
CA VAL A 105 -23.53 10.22 24.98
C VAL A 105 -22.74 11.05 26.00
N GLU A 106 -22.52 10.52 27.21
CA GLU A 106 -21.67 11.19 28.20
C GLU A 106 -20.24 11.37 27.70
N LEU A 107 -19.68 10.34 27.07
CA LEU A 107 -18.32 10.36 26.52
C LEU A 107 -18.18 11.32 25.33
N SER A 108 -19.18 11.44 24.46
CA SER A 108 -19.11 12.33 23.29
C SER A 108 -19.04 13.82 23.67
N GLU A 109 -19.57 14.16 24.83
CA GLU A 109 -19.58 15.52 25.39
C GLU A 109 -18.45 15.79 26.40
N ASP A 110 -17.67 14.77 26.77
CA ASP A 110 -16.59 14.88 27.75
C ASP A 110 -15.38 15.65 27.18
N LYS A 111 -15.28 16.94 27.50
CA LYS A 111 -14.20 17.83 27.03
C LYS A 111 -12.79 17.42 27.46
N THR A 112 -12.64 16.45 28.38
CA THR A 112 -11.33 15.90 28.74
C THR A 112 -10.80 14.91 27.69
N MET A 113 -11.68 14.38 26.83
CA MET A 113 -11.28 13.52 25.72
C MET A 113 -10.85 14.31 24.47
N PRO A 114 -9.88 13.78 23.70
CA PRO A 114 -9.47 14.34 22.41
C PRO A 114 -10.67 14.55 21.48
N SER A 115 -10.68 15.66 20.74
CA SER A 115 -11.78 16.00 19.83
C SER A 115 -12.10 14.87 18.84
N ARG A 116 -11.07 14.20 18.32
CA ARG A 116 -11.24 13.08 17.38
C ARG A 116 -11.97 11.88 17.99
N SER A 117 -11.60 11.48 19.20
CA SER A 117 -12.30 10.41 19.93
C SER A 117 -13.76 10.76 20.20
N ARG A 118 -14.04 12.05 20.51
CA ARG A 118 -15.41 12.54 20.68
C ARG A 118 -16.20 12.51 19.39
N PHE A 119 -15.60 12.83 18.24
CA PHE A 119 -16.24 12.70 16.93
C PHE A 119 -16.55 11.24 16.60
N LEU A 120 -15.60 10.32 16.80
CA LEU A 120 -15.85 8.88 16.59
C LEU A 120 -17.03 8.36 17.43
N VAL A 121 -17.11 8.77 18.70
CA VAL A 121 -18.26 8.39 19.56
C VAL A 121 -19.57 9.00 19.07
N LYS A 122 -19.54 10.19 18.46
CA LYS A 122 -20.73 10.80 17.82
C LYS A 122 -21.14 10.04 16.57
N ASP A 123 -20.19 9.63 15.75
CA ASP A 123 -20.45 8.82 14.56
C ASP A 123 -21.10 7.47 14.95
N LEU A 124 -20.66 6.84 16.04
CA LEU A 124 -21.28 5.62 16.58
C LEU A 124 -22.73 5.82 17.03
N LEU A 125 -23.01 6.96 17.68
CA LEU A 125 -24.36 7.31 18.11
C LEU A 125 -25.26 7.58 16.90
N GLU A 126 -24.73 8.30 15.91
CA GLU A 126 -25.42 8.59 14.65
C GLU A 126 -25.72 7.31 13.85
N MET A 127 -24.76 6.39 13.73
CA MET A 127 -24.99 5.10 13.08
C MET A 127 -26.12 4.32 13.74
N ARG A 128 -26.16 4.28 15.08
CA ARG A 128 -27.25 3.59 15.79
C ARG A 128 -28.60 4.26 15.58
N ASP A 129 -28.67 5.59 15.54
CA ASP A 129 -29.93 6.30 15.27
C ASP A 129 -30.50 5.94 13.90
N HIS A 130 -29.65 5.45 12.99
CA HIS A 130 -30.00 4.89 11.68
C HIS A 130 -30.01 3.36 11.67
N LEU A 131 -30.28 2.71 12.82
CA LEU A 131 -30.34 1.25 12.95
C LEU A 131 -29.06 0.53 12.51
N TRP A 132 -27.91 1.20 12.67
CA TRP A 132 -26.60 0.73 12.25
C TRP A 132 -26.42 0.64 10.73
N GLU A 133 -27.32 1.24 9.96
CA GLU A 133 -27.16 1.40 8.52
C GLU A 133 -26.01 2.40 8.23
N PRO A 134 -24.99 1.99 7.46
CA PRO A 134 -23.94 2.92 7.02
C PRO A 134 -24.55 4.01 6.12
N GLN A 135 -24.50 5.28 6.54
CA GLN A 135 -25.02 6.37 5.70
C GLN A 135 -24.13 6.65 4.46
N SER A 136 -22.84 6.29 4.52
CA SER A 136 -21.97 6.25 3.35
C SER A 136 -22.04 4.87 2.72
N LEU A 137 -23.05 4.64 1.90
CA LEU A 137 -23.28 3.42 1.12
C LEU A 137 -22.22 3.19 0.01
N HIS A 138 -21.14 3.96 -0.03
CA HIS A 138 -20.16 3.98 -1.12
C HIS A 138 -18.80 3.36 -0.78
N ALA A 139 -18.58 2.88 0.45
CA ALA A 139 -17.28 2.34 0.87
C ALA A 139 -17.31 0.83 1.17
N ILE A 140 -18.32 0.09 0.71
CA ILE A 140 -18.50 -1.28 1.19
C ILE A 140 -18.90 -2.24 0.08
N ASP A 141 -17.91 -3.02 -0.40
CA ASP A 141 -18.04 -4.08 -1.39
C ASP A 141 -19.21 -5.03 -1.12
N ALA A 142 -19.82 -5.56 -2.18
CA ALA A 142 -21.04 -6.37 -2.11
C ALA A 142 -20.84 -7.71 -1.38
N ASP A 143 -19.59 -8.15 -1.17
CA ASP A 143 -19.25 -9.43 -0.57
C ASP A 143 -18.61 -9.22 0.81
N SER A 144 -19.46 -9.06 1.83
CA SER A 144 -19.03 -9.08 3.24
C SER A 144 -19.27 -10.49 3.79
N ASP A 145 -18.19 -11.20 4.11
CA ASP A 145 -18.23 -12.55 4.64
C ASP A 145 -17.66 -12.62 6.07
N ASP A 146 -17.96 -13.72 6.76
CA ASP A 146 -17.50 -13.94 8.14
C ASP A 146 -15.96 -13.91 8.26
N MET A 147 -15.25 -14.21 7.16
CA MET A 147 -13.79 -14.16 7.05
C MET A 147 -13.25 -12.73 7.06
N THR A 148 -13.93 -11.80 6.38
CA THR A 148 -13.60 -10.36 6.41
C THR A 148 -13.71 -9.80 7.82
N VAL A 149 -14.80 -10.12 8.54
CA VAL A 149 -14.99 -9.71 9.94
C VAL A 149 -13.93 -10.34 10.85
N ALA A 150 -13.63 -11.63 10.64
CA ALA A 150 -12.57 -12.33 11.36
C ALA A 150 -11.21 -11.64 11.17
N ARG A 151 -10.81 -11.28 9.94
CA ARG A 151 -9.57 -10.56 9.64
C ARG A 151 -9.49 -9.23 10.39
N MET A 152 -10.54 -8.41 10.31
CA MET A 152 -10.59 -7.12 11.01
C MET A 152 -10.49 -7.25 12.53
N ILE A 153 -11.00 -8.34 13.13
CA ILE A 153 -10.82 -8.65 14.56
C ILE A 153 -9.35 -8.93 14.91
N ALA A 154 -8.59 -9.59 14.02
CA ALA A 154 -7.15 -9.80 14.22
C ALA A 154 -6.34 -8.52 14.04
N ASP A 155 -6.63 -7.74 13.00
CA ASP A 155 -5.92 -6.49 12.73
C ASP A 155 -6.01 -5.50 13.90
N GLU A 156 -7.16 -5.50 14.60
CA GLU A 156 -7.40 -4.71 15.81
C GLU A 156 -6.92 -5.38 17.10
N GLU A 157 -6.24 -6.53 17.01
CA GLU A 157 -5.74 -7.36 18.12
C GLU A 157 -6.83 -7.67 19.18
N ILE A 158 -8.09 -7.77 18.75
CA ILE A 158 -9.22 -8.02 19.65
C ILE A 158 -9.21 -9.49 20.03
N SER A 159 -8.53 -9.82 21.13
CA SER A 159 -8.55 -11.18 21.66
C SER A 159 -9.88 -11.50 22.34
N ALA A 160 -10.36 -12.74 22.22
CA ALA A 160 -11.56 -13.21 22.91
C ALA A 160 -11.50 -12.93 24.43
N SER A 161 -10.34 -13.11 25.05
CA SER A 161 -10.13 -12.86 26.48
C SER A 161 -10.38 -11.41 26.90
N ALA A 162 -10.14 -10.45 25.99
CA ALA A 162 -10.33 -9.03 26.24
C ALA A 162 -11.81 -8.63 26.23
N VAL A 163 -12.60 -9.22 25.33
CA VAL A 163 -14.02 -8.89 25.11
C VAL A 163 -15.01 -9.79 25.85
N LEU A 164 -14.61 -11.01 26.23
CA LEU A 164 -15.51 -11.94 26.90
C LEU A 164 -15.87 -11.47 28.33
N PRO A 165 -17.11 -11.77 28.80
CA PRO A 165 -17.55 -11.42 30.14
C PRO A 165 -16.57 -11.92 31.21
N ARG A 166 -16.33 -11.10 32.25
CA ARG A 166 -15.34 -11.39 33.31
C ARG A 166 -15.50 -12.77 33.97
N GLY A 167 -16.73 -13.33 33.99
CA GLY A 167 -17.02 -14.66 34.54
C GLY A 167 -16.69 -15.84 33.63
N CYS A 168 -16.29 -15.58 32.38
CA CYS A 168 -15.97 -16.58 31.36
C CYS A 168 -14.47 -16.65 31.02
N ARG A 169 -13.63 -15.82 31.65
CA ARG A 169 -12.18 -15.82 31.47
C ARG A 169 -11.59 -17.16 31.93
N GLY A 170 -10.87 -17.85 31.05
CA GLY A 170 -10.38 -19.22 31.26
C GLY A 170 -11.33 -20.36 30.84
N LYS A 171 -12.55 -20.06 30.39
CA LYS A 171 -13.45 -21.00 29.67
C LYS A 171 -13.75 -20.52 28.25
N GLU A 172 -12.77 -19.86 27.66
CA GLU A 172 -12.93 -19.08 26.44
C GLU A 172 -13.27 -20.00 25.26
N ALA A 173 -12.57 -21.12 25.11
CA ALA A 173 -12.84 -22.12 24.08
C ALA A 173 -14.27 -22.68 24.16
N GLU A 174 -14.74 -23.06 25.36
CA GLU A 174 -16.10 -23.58 25.58
C GLU A 174 -17.16 -22.52 25.27
N PHE A 175 -16.90 -21.25 25.60
CA PHE A 175 -17.80 -20.14 25.29
C PHE A 175 -17.85 -19.86 23.78
N ILE A 176 -16.68 -19.81 23.13
CA ILE A 176 -16.55 -19.57 21.69
C ILE A 176 -17.28 -20.65 20.90
N GLU A 177 -17.09 -21.92 21.25
CA GLU A 177 -17.75 -23.06 20.60
C GLU A 177 -19.26 -23.05 20.82
N SER A 178 -19.72 -22.88 22.06
CA SER A 178 -21.16 -22.91 22.40
C SER A 178 -21.97 -21.74 21.83
N HIS A 179 -21.31 -20.63 21.45
CA HIS A 179 -21.94 -19.45 20.87
C HIS A 179 -21.68 -19.29 19.37
N GLY A 180 -21.06 -20.29 18.72
CA GLY A 180 -20.78 -20.26 17.29
C GLY A 180 -19.79 -19.17 16.88
N LEU A 181 -18.88 -18.79 17.78
CA LEU A 181 -17.87 -17.74 17.55
C LEU A 181 -16.54 -18.30 17.04
N VAL A 182 -16.48 -19.60 16.75
CA VAL A 182 -15.27 -20.32 16.32
C VAL A 182 -14.68 -19.70 15.05
N VAL A 183 -15.52 -19.23 14.13
CA VAL A 183 -15.06 -18.56 12.88
C VAL A 183 -14.29 -17.28 13.18
N TYR A 184 -14.64 -16.57 14.26
CA TYR A 184 -14.01 -15.28 14.60
C TYR A 184 -12.85 -15.41 15.59
N PHE A 185 -12.81 -16.45 16.43
CA PHE A 185 -11.82 -16.57 17.52
C PHE A 185 -11.18 -17.96 17.69
N GLY A 186 -11.52 -18.95 16.86
CA GLY A 186 -11.33 -20.38 17.16
C GLY A 186 -10.37 -21.17 16.27
N GLY A 187 -9.74 -20.57 15.25
CA GLY A 187 -8.65 -21.19 14.52
C GLY A 187 -7.31 -20.65 15.01
N GLU A 188 -6.30 -21.52 15.12
CA GLU A 188 -4.94 -21.11 14.73
C GLU A 188 -5.13 -20.60 13.30
N ARG A 189 -5.28 -19.29 13.15
CA ARG A 189 -5.07 -18.69 11.85
C ARG A 189 -3.61 -19.01 11.59
N ASP A 190 -3.35 -19.77 10.55
CA ASP A 190 -1.99 -19.89 10.08
C ASP A 190 -1.53 -18.43 9.92
N ASP A 191 -0.61 -17.98 10.77
CA ASP A 191 0.03 -16.66 10.66
C ASP A 191 0.77 -16.54 9.29
N ASP A 192 0.73 -17.58 8.47
CA ASP A 192 1.18 -17.67 7.08
C ASP A 192 0.08 -17.26 6.05
N GLU A 193 -1.17 -17.02 6.47
CA GLU A 193 -2.25 -16.47 5.64
C GLU A 193 -2.54 -14.99 5.99
N ASP A 194 -1.50 -14.23 6.35
CA ASP A 194 -1.45 -12.80 6.02
C ASP A 194 -1.38 -12.67 4.49
N GLU A 195 -2.48 -12.98 3.78
CA GLU A 195 -2.58 -12.71 2.33
C GLU A 195 -2.45 -11.20 2.01
N ASP A 196 -2.47 -10.33 3.04
CA ASP A 196 -2.22 -8.89 2.94
C ASP A 196 -0.75 -8.47 3.17
N ASP A 197 0.19 -9.41 3.35
CA ASP A 197 1.64 -9.14 3.37
C ASP A 197 2.29 -9.16 1.97
N GLN A 198 1.54 -9.49 0.90
CA GLN A 198 2.06 -9.53 -0.48
C GLN A 198 2.52 -8.19 -1.04
N ASP A 199 2.12 -7.06 -0.44
CA ASP A 199 2.50 -5.72 -0.91
C ASP A 199 3.57 -5.02 -0.02
N TYR A 200 4.14 -5.75 0.93
CA TYR A 200 5.23 -5.23 1.77
C TYR A 200 6.53 -5.13 0.99
N LEU A 201 7.01 -3.91 0.76
CA LEU A 201 8.32 -3.64 0.16
C LEU A 201 9.31 -3.23 1.23
N ASP A 202 10.45 -3.94 1.34
CA ASP A 202 11.52 -3.54 2.25
C ASP A 202 12.04 -2.14 1.87
N PRO A 203 12.10 -1.18 2.81
CA PRO A 203 12.57 0.18 2.54
C PRO A 203 13.96 0.26 1.89
N LYS A 204 14.83 -0.72 2.14
CA LYS A 204 16.13 -0.82 1.47
C LYS A 204 15.98 -1.15 -0.01
N VAL A 205 15.09 -2.08 -0.35
CA VAL A 205 14.81 -2.42 -1.74
C VAL A 205 14.10 -1.25 -2.44
N GLU A 206 13.14 -0.60 -1.77
CA GLU A 206 12.51 0.63 -2.26
C GLU A 206 13.55 1.72 -2.58
N SER A 207 14.50 1.97 -1.66
CA SER A 207 15.57 2.95 -1.87
C SER A 207 16.49 2.58 -3.03
N LYS A 208 16.78 1.29 -3.24
CA LYS A 208 17.55 0.81 -4.39
C LYS A 208 16.78 1.03 -5.69
N MET A 209 15.49 0.64 -5.74
CA MET A 209 14.62 0.86 -6.90
C MET A 209 14.51 2.34 -7.27
N ARG A 210 14.35 3.22 -6.26
CA ARG A 210 14.32 4.67 -6.45
C ARG A 210 15.63 5.18 -7.06
N SER A 211 16.77 4.68 -6.58
CA SER A 211 18.09 5.05 -7.13
C SER A 211 18.24 4.59 -8.59
N THR A 212 17.76 3.39 -8.92
CA THR A 212 17.72 2.87 -10.30
C THR A 212 16.89 3.77 -11.22
N ILE A 213 15.74 4.28 -10.75
CA ILE A 213 14.91 5.22 -11.51
C ILE A 213 15.65 6.55 -11.72
N GLU A 214 16.25 7.12 -10.67
CA GLU A 214 16.99 8.39 -10.76
C GLU A 214 18.19 8.32 -11.72
N GLU A 215 18.89 7.19 -11.73
CA GLU A 215 19.96 6.91 -12.68
C GLU A 215 19.42 6.80 -14.10
N TYR A 216 18.31 6.10 -14.30
CA TYR A 216 17.66 5.99 -15.61
C TYR A 216 17.23 7.36 -16.15
N VAL A 217 16.65 8.23 -15.33
CA VAL A 217 16.23 9.57 -15.77
C VAL A 217 17.42 10.36 -16.35
N SER A 218 18.63 10.10 -15.86
CA SER A 218 19.85 10.77 -16.30
C SER A 218 20.53 10.08 -17.49
N ILE A 219 20.65 8.75 -17.47
CA ILE A 219 21.49 7.97 -18.39
C ILE A 219 20.67 7.34 -19.52
N LYS A 220 19.39 7.04 -19.27
CA LYS A 220 18.47 6.33 -20.17
C LYS A 220 18.93 4.93 -20.60
N ASP A 221 19.67 4.23 -19.73
CA ASP A 221 20.08 2.85 -19.96
C ASP A 221 19.03 1.86 -19.44
N ILE A 222 18.26 1.27 -20.36
CA ILE A 222 17.20 0.30 -20.01
C ILE A 222 17.79 -1.06 -19.62
N ASP A 223 18.96 -1.41 -20.15
CA ASP A 223 19.60 -2.70 -19.86
C ASP A 223 20.09 -2.72 -18.41
N GLU A 224 20.63 -1.59 -17.94
CA GLU A 224 21.01 -1.41 -16.53
C GLU A 224 19.80 -1.51 -15.59
N VAL A 225 18.69 -0.81 -15.90
CA VAL A 225 17.44 -0.92 -15.11
C VAL A 225 16.97 -2.37 -15.03
N THR A 226 16.99 -3.07 -16.17
CA THR A 226 16.57 -4.47 -16.23
C THR A 226 17.46 -5.36 -15.38
N LEU A 227 18.76 -5.12 -15.36
CA LEU A 227 19.70 -5.87 -14.53
C LEU A 227 19.49 -5.58 -13.05
N CYS A 228 19.47 -4.31 -12.65
CA CYS A 228 19.28 -3.90 -11.25
C CYS A 228 17.99 -4.48 -10.67
N VAL A 229 16.86 -4.36 -11.38
CA VAL A 229 15.56 -4.85 -10.88
C VAL A 229 15.56 -6.38 -10.79
N LYS A 230 16.21 -7.09 -11.72
CA LYS A 230 16.34 -8.56 -11.65
C LYS A 230 17.23 -9.03 -10.52
N GLU A 231 18.28 -8.29 -10.17
CA GLU A 231 19.12 -8.62 -9.01
C GLU A 231 18.34 -8.49 -7.69
N LEU A 232 17.34 -7.60 -7.64
CA LEU A 232 16.45 -7.46 -6.48
C LEU A 232 15.43 -8.60 -6.35
N TYR A 233 15.25 -9.43 -7.38
CA TYR A 233 14.33 -10.58 -7.38
C TYR A 233 14.71 -11.64 -6.35
N GLU A 234 15.99 -11.77 -6.02
CA GLU A 234 16.43 -12.68 -4.95
C GLU A 234 16.08 -12.15 -3.55
N GLU A 235 15.85 -10.84 -3.42
CA GLU A 235 15.53 -10.17 -2.15
C GLU A 235 14.02 -9.93 -1.96
N GLN A 236 13.23 -9.83 -3.03
CA GLN A 236 11.78 -9.55 -2.99
C GLN A 236 11.00 -10.34 -4.03
N GLU A 237 9.83 -10.85 -3.64
CA GLU A 237 8.84 -11.35 -4.59
C GLU A 237 8.19 -10.18 -5.35
N GLN A 238 7.54 -10.46 -6.49
CA GLN A 238 6.80 -9.46 -7.27
C GLN A 238 7.60 -8.16 -7.57
N CYS A 239 8.91 -8.30 -7.83
CA CYS A 239 9.81 -7.16 -8.03
C CYS A 239 9.33 -6.14 -9.06
N TRP A 240 8.73 -6.60 -10.17
CA TRP A 240 8.26 -5.72 -11.23
C TRP A 240 7.02 -4.94 -10.81
N HIS A 241 6.07 -5.58 -10.11
CA HIS A 241 4.96 -4.89 -9.45
C HIS A 241 5.47 -3.77 -8.53
N HIS A 242 6.38 -4.11 -7.61
CA HIS A 242 6.94 -3.12 -6.69
C HIS A 242 7.71 -2.01 -7.42
N PHE A 243 8.46 -2.35 -8.45
CA PHE A 243 9.18 -1.37 -9.26
C PHE A 243 8.23 -0.39 -9.95
N VAL A 244 7.10 -0.86 -10.50
CA VAL A 244 6.07 0.01 -11.09
C VAL A 244 5.43 0.91 -10.02
N ARG A 245 5.15 0.37 -8.84
CA ARG A 245 4.61 1.15 -7.71
C ARG A 245 5.59 2.27 -7.32
N VAL A 246 6.88 1.96 -7.18
CA VAL A 246 7.92 2.96 -6.88
C VAL A 246 8.05 3.98 -8.01
N CYS A 247 7.95 3.58 -9.28
CA CYS A 247 7.92 4.50 -10.41
C CYS A 247 6.76 5.50 -10.31
N ALA A 248 5.56 5.02 -9.97
CA ALA A 248 4.38 5.86 -9.86
C ALA A 248 4.47 6.84 -8.69
N VAL A 249 4.91 6.38 -7.51
CA VAL A 249 5.16 7.25 -6.34
C VAL A 249 6.26 8.27 -6.64
N TYR A 250 7.36 7.84 -7.25
CA TYR A 250 8.45 8.73 -7.67
C TYR A 250 7.95 9.84 -8.60
N CYS A 251 7.05 9.52 -9.53
CA CYS A 251 6.46 10.51 -10.42
C CYS A 251 5.56 11.48 -9.65
N ILE A 252 4.69 10.97 -8.76
CA ILE A 252 3.80 11.80 -7.93
C ILE A 252 4.58 12.85 -7.12
N ASP A 253 5.76 12.50 -6.62
CA ASP A 253 6.66 13.41 -5.89
C ASP A 253 7.47 14.36 -6.81
N GLY A 254 7.55 14.06 -8.11
CA GLY A 254 8.48 14.63 -9.08
C GLY A 254 7.92 15.75 -9.96
N ASP A 255 8.71 16.16 -10.95
CA ASP A 255 8.30 17.14 -11.96
C ASP A 255 7.75 16.47 -13.24
N ARG A 256 7.08 17.26 -14.08
CA ARG A 256 6.47 16.78 -15.34
C ARG A 256 7.49 16.17 -16.30
N ALA A 257 8.77 16.56 -16.23
CA ALA A 257 9.82 16.00 -17.07
C ALA A 257 10.14 14.55 -16.65
N SER A 258 10.21 14.28 -15.35
CA SER A 258 10.36 12.94 -14.80
C SER A 258 9.21 12.02 -15.18
N PHE A 259 7.95 12.48 -15.13
CA PHE A 259 6.79 11.68 -15.57
C PHE A 259 6.97 11.12 -16.97
N ARG A 260 7.35 11.98 -17.92
CA ARG A 260 7.51 11.58 -19.32
C ARG A 260 8.60 10.53 -19.46
N VAL A 261 9.76 10.73 -18.82
CA VAL A 261 10.89 9.80 -18.94
C VAL A 261 10.58 8.45 -18.30
N VAL A 262 9.89 8.43 -17.16
CA VAL A 262 9.48 7.19 -16.48
C VAL A 262 8.37 6.47 -17.27
N ALA A 263 7.41 7.18 -17.86
CA ALA A 263 6.40 6.56 -18.72
C ALA A 263 7.05 5.94 -19.98
N GLU A 264 8.05 6.61 -20.57
CA GLU A 264 8.87 6.06 -21.66
C GLU A 264 9.62 4.78 -21.22
N LEU A 265 10.12 4.73 -19.99
CA LEU A 265 10.75 3.52 -19.42
C LEU A 265 9.77 2.35 -19.34
N LEU A 266 8.59 2.56 -18.72
CA LEU A 266 7.60 1.49 -18.53
C LEU A 266 7.13 0.92 -19.87
N VAL A 267 6.88 1.79 -20.86
CA VAL A 267 6.56 1.36 -22.24
C VAL A 267 7.68 0.50 -22.82
N ALA A 268 8.94 0.96 -22.73
CA ALA A 268 10.06 0.23 -23.30
C ALA A 268 10.29 -1.12 -22.62
N LEU A 269 10.05 -1.24 -21.32
CA LEU A 269 10.13 -2.51 -20.58
C LEU A 269 9.03 -3.48 -21.03
N CYS A 270 7.81 -2.99 -21.28
CA CYS A 270 6.71 -3.81 -21.83
C CYS A 270 6.99 -4.28 -23.26
N GLU A 271 7.44 -3.40 -24.15
CA GLU A 271 7.76 -3.75 -25.53
C GLU A 271 8.91 -4.76 -25.64
N ARG A 272 9.83 -4.76 -24.67
CA ARG A 272 10.89 -5.76 -24.54
C ARG A 272 10.42 -7.08 -23.92
N GLY A 273 9.17 -7.15 -23.44
CA GLY A 273 8.62 -8.32 -22.75
C GLY A 273 9.27 -8.60 -21.40
N VAL A 274 9.90 -7.60 -20.79
CA VAL A 274 10.54 -7.72 -19.47
C VAL A 274 9.51 -7.46 -18.36
N LEU A 275 8.64 -6.48 -18.57
CA LEU A 275 7.58 -6.09 -17.65
C LEU A 275 6.23 -6.61 -18.16
N ALA A 276 5.53 -7.42 -17.36
CA ALA A 276 4.22 -7.93 -17.72
C ALA A 276 3.12 -6.90 -17.46
N THR A 277 2.02 -6.99 -18.19
CA THR A 277 0.85 -6.13 -17.99
C THR A 277 0.24 -6.33 -16.62
N ASP A 278 0.22 -7.56 -16.10
CA ASP A 278 -0.34 -7.92 -14.79
C ASP A 278 0.43 -7.25 -13.64
N ASP A 279 1.75 -7.12 -13.76
CA ASP A 279 2.59 -6.38 -12.79
C ASP A 279 2.21 -4.89 -12.75
N ILE A 280 1.90 -4.30 -13.90
CA ILE A 280 1.45 -2.90 -13.97
C ILE A 280 0.05 -2.77 -13.38
N GLN A 281 -0.87 -3.65 -13.76
CA GLN A 281 -2.26 -3.61 -13.29
C GLN A 281 -2.32 -3.67 -11.76
N SER A 282 -1.70 -4.69 -11.18
CA SER A 282 -1.64 -4.87 -9.73
C SER A 282 -0.97 -3.68 -9.02
N ALA A 283 0.12 -3.14 -9.55
CA ALA A 283 0.83 -2.01 -8.94
C ALA A 283 0.00 -0.72 -8.95
N ILE A 284 -0.76 -0.49 -10.02
CA ILE A 284 -1.62 0.68 -10.15
C ILE A 284 -2.90 0.53 -9.32
N GLU A 285 -3.44 -0.69 -9.18
CA GLU A 285 -4.60 -0.98 -8.31
C GLU A 285 -4.32 -0.59 -6.86
N VAL A 286 -3.12 -0.84 -6.33
CA VAL A 286 -2.71 -0.37 -5.00
C VAL A 286 -2.88 1.14 -4.85
N ILE A 287 -2.46 1.91 -5.87
CA ILE A 287 -2.57 3.38 -5.86
C ILE A 287 -4.03 3.82 -6.02
N LEU A 288 -4.83 3.09 -6.81
CA LEU A 288 -6.26 3.38 -6.98
C LEU A 288 -7.05 3.09 -5.71
N ASN A 289 -6.67 2.09 -4.93
CA ASN A 289 -7.28 1.78 -3.64
C ASN A 289 -7.08 2.92 -2.63
N ASP A 290 -5.90 3.54 -2.62
CA ASP A 290 -5.58 4.69 -1.75
C ASP A 290 -5.92 6.05 -2.39
N TYR A 291 -6.53 6.07 -3.59
CA TYR A 291 -6.67 7.28 -4.40
C TYR A 291 -7.40 8.42 -3.70
N GLU A 292 -8.49 8.14 -2.98
CA GLU A 292 -9.27 9.18 -2.32
C GLU A 292 -8.52 9.87 -1.17
N ASP A 293 -7.67 9.10 -0.48
CA ASP A 293 -6.78 9.60 0.57
C ASP A 293 -5.65 10.43 -0.05
N LEU A 294 -4.99 9.89 -1.09
CA LEU A 294 -3.92 10.58 -1.79
C LEU A 294 -4.37 11.90 -2.43
N ARG A 295 -5.61 11.97 -2.93
CA ARG A 295 -6.19 13.18 -3.53
C ARG A 295 -6.26 14.36 -2.53
N VAL A 296 -6.35 14.08 -1.22
CA VAL A 296 -6.37 15.13 -0.20
C VAL A 296 -5.08 15.94 -0.22
N ASP A 297 -3.94 15.25 -0.36
CA ASP A 297 -2.62 15.87 -0.38
C ASP A 297 -2.17 16.22 -1.81
N ILE A 298 -2.69 15.52 -2.83
CA ILE A 298 -2.35 15.67 -4.24
C ILE A 298 -3.62 16.02 -5.05
N PRO A 299 -4.03 17.30 -5.10
CA PRO A 299 -5.28 17.69 -5.76
C PRO A 299 -5.37 17.35 -7.26
N LEU A 300 -4.23 17.17 -7.94
CA LEU A 300 -4.12 16.85 -9.38
C LEU A 300 -3.70 15.40 -9.64
N ILE A 301 -3.96 14.48 -8.70
CA ILE A 301 -3.58 13.07 -8.83
C ILE A 301 -4.15 12.41 -10.10
N ALA A 302 -5.36 12.79 -10.54
CA ALA A 302 -5.94 12.33 -11.80
C ALA A 302 -5.04 12.67 -13.01
N ASP A 303 -4.57 13.91 -13.11
CA ASP A 303 -3.72 14.38 -14.20
C ASP A 303 -2.33 13.74 -14.13
N SER A 304 -1.78 13.56 -12.92
CA SER A 304 -0.51 12.85 -12.69
C SER A 304 -0.58 11.40 -13.15
N MET A 305 -1.60 10.67 -12.70
CA MET A 305 -1.85 9.27 -13.10
C MET A 305 -2.05 9.17 -14.61
N ALA A 306 -2.83 10.08 -15.20
CA ALA A 306 -3.03 10.13 -16.65
C ALA A 306 -1.73 10.31 -17.44
N GLU A 307 -0.81 11.16 -16.96
CA GLU A 307 0.49 11.39 -17.61
C GLU A 307 1.39 10.14 -17.61
N LEU A 308 1.38 9.39 -16.52
CA LEU A 308 2.13 8.14 -16.43
C LEU A 308 1.48 7.02 -17.27
N LEU A 309 0.15 6.90 -17.21
CA LEU A 309 -0.58 5.75 -17.74
C LEU A 309 -0.92 5.86 -19.22
N ALA A 310 -1.17 7.06 -19.77
CA ALA A 310 -1.62 7.21 -21.15
C ALA A 310 -0.73 6.49 -22.19
N PRO A 311 0.60 6.51 -22.10
CA PRO A 311 1.46 5.75 -23.01
C PRO A 311 1.24 4.24 -22.98
N LEU A 312 0.94 3.68 -21.81
CA LEU A 312 0.73 2.25 -21.61
C LEU A 312 -0.58 1.74 -22.23
N PHE A 313 -1.52 2.62 -22.59
CA PHE A 313 -2.73 2.24 -23.32
C PHE A 313 -2.53 2.16 -24.85
N ASN A 314 -1.41 2.66 -25.38
CA ASN A 314 -1.14 2.70 -26.83
C ASN A 314 -0.27 1.54 -27.34
N ILE A 315 0.11 0.59 -26.48
CA ILE A 315 0.91 -0.59 -26.83
C ILE A 315 0.06 -1.88 -26.88
N GLU A 316 0.50 -2.89 -27.62
CA GLU A 316 -0.29 -4.11 -27.90
C GLU A 316 -0.53 -4.97 -26.64
N ASN A 317 0.47 -5.09 -25.76
CA ASN A 317 0.35 -5.77 -24.45
C ASN A 317 0.20 -4.73 -23.32
N GLY A 318 -0.60 -3.70 -23.57
CA GLY A 318 -0.77 -2.55 -22.68
C GLY A 318 -1.95 -2.67 -21.74
N LEU A 319 -2.24 -1.55 -21.06
CA LEU A 319 -3.44 -1.41 -20.24
C LEU A 319 -4.69 -1.34 -21.12
N THR A 320 -5.81 -1.82 -20.58
CA THR A 320 -7.11 -1.82 -21.28
C THR A 320 -8.14 -0.99 -20.53
N LEU A 321 -9.10 -0.39 -21.24
CA LEU A 321 -10.17 0.35 -20.58
C LEU A 321 -11.11 -0.56 -19.79
N THR A 322 -11.17 -1.85 -20.12
CA THR A 322 -11.89 -2.86 -19.34
C THR A 322 -11.27 -3.01 -17.95
N TRP A 323 -9.95 -3.18 -17.89
CA TRP A 323 -9.22 -3.21 -16.62
C TRP A 323 -9.42 -1.91 -15.84
N LEU A 324 -9.24 -0.76 -16.48
CA LEU A 324 -9.38 0.53 -15.80
C LEU A 324 -10.77 0.70 -15.18
N LYS A 325 -11.82 0.23 -15.88
CA LYS A 325 -13.19 0.24 -15.37
C LYS A 325 -13.34 -0.61 -14.11
N GLU A 326 -12.76 -1.79 -14.09
CA GLU A 326 -12.82 -2.72 -12.95
C GLU A 326 -12.03 -2.16 -11.77
N ALA A 327 -10.77 -1.76 -12.02
CA ALA A 327 -9.85 -1.21 -11.05
C ALA A 327 -10.26 0.16 -10.46
N SER A 328 -11.17 0.89 -11.10
CA SER A 328 -11.69 2.17 -10.60
C SER A 328 -13.18 2.14 -10.22
N SER A 329 -13.76 0.94 -10.11
CA SER A 329 -15.19 0.76 -9.84
C SER A 329 -15.63 1.36 -8.50
N HIS A 330 -14.79 1.29 -7.46
CA HIS A 330 -15.02 1.93 -6.16
C HIS A 330 -14.98 3.46 -6.20
N LEU A 331 -14.35 4.05 -7.22
CA LEU A 331 -14.22 5.50 -7.40
C LEU A 331 -15.38 6.13 -8.20
N VAL A 332 -16.34 5.33 -8.66
CA VAL A 332 -17.46 5.80 -9.51
C VAL A 332 -18.41 6.69 -8.72
N ALA A 333 -18.72 6.31 -7.49
CA ALA A 333 -19.65 7.00 -6.62
C ALA A 333 -19.23 8.44 -6.29
N SER A 334 -17.94 8.62 -5.99
CA SER A 334 -17.33 9.91 -5.70
C SER A 334 -17.07 10.75 -6.95
N GLY A 335 -17.22 10.15 -8.14
CA GLY A 335 -16.98 10.80 -9.42
C GLY A 335 -15.52 10.90 -9.81
N GLU A 336 -14.62 10.30 -9.05
CA GLU A 336 -13.19 10.32 -9.33
C GLU A 336 -12.83 9.39 -10.49
N ALA A 337 -13.53 8.27 -10.67
CA ALA A 337 -13.35 7.41 -11.84
C ALA A 337 -13.57 8.18 -13.16
N ALA A 338 -14.61 9.01 -13.22
CA ALA A 338 -14.90 9.86 -14.37
C ALA A 338 -13.81 10.92 -14.62
N LYS A 339 -13.29 11.54 -13.55
CA LYS A 339 -12.19 12.52 -13.66
C LYS A 339 -10.90 11.88 -14.13
N LEU A 340 -10.54 10.71 -13.57
CA LEU A 340 -9.38 9.93 -13.97
C LEU A 340 -9.46 9.54 -15.44
N LEU A 341 -10.60 9.00 -15.89
CA LEU A 341 -10.81 8.66 -17.29
C LEU A 341 -10.72 9.90 -18.19
N SER A 342 -11.37 11.00 -17.82
CA SER A 342 -11.29 12.25 -18.59
C SER A 342 -9.85 12.78 -18.69
N ALA A 343 -9.09 12.74 -17.60
CA ALA A 343 -7.69 13.13 -17.59
C ALA A 343 -6.84 12.22 -18.49
N LEU A 344 -7.07 10.92 -18.44
CA LEU A 344 -6.42 9.93 -19.30
C LEU A 344 -6.69 10.19 -20.78
N LEU A 345 -7.96 10.38 -21.18
CA LEU A 345 -8.34 10.67 -22.56
C LEU A 345 -7.72 11.99 -23.07
N LYS A 346 -7.73 13.02 -22.21
CA LYS A 346 -7.08 14.30 -22.51
C LYS A 346 -5.59 14.14 -22.75
N GLN A 347 -4.91 13.40 -21.89
CA GLN A 347 -3.48 13.17 -22.02
C GLN A 347 -3.15 12.31 -23.23
N PHE A 348 -3.96 11.30 -23.52
CA PHE A 348 -3.81 10.47 -24.72
C PHE A 348 -3.95 11.30 -26.01
N ASP A 349 -4.92 12.22 -26.06
CA ASP A 349 -5.07 13.17 -27.19
C ASP A 349 -3.82 14.06 -27.34
N VAL A 350 -3.28 14.56 -26.22
CA VAL A 350 -2.05 15.39 -26.23
C VAL A 350 -0.85 14.62 -26.77
N LEU A 351 -0.69 13.34 -26.40
CA LEU A 351 0.48 12.54 -26.75
C LEU A 351 0.40 11.93 -28.16
N PHE A 352 -0.78 11.43 -28.55
CA PHE A 352 -0.95 10.63 -29.77
C PHE A 352 -1.84 11.28 -30.82
N GLY A 353 -2.52 12.37 -30.46
CA GLY A 353 -3.45 13.08 -31.33
C GLY A 353 -4.83 12.44 -31.38
N ARG A 354 -5.81 13.29 -31.73
CA ARG A 354 -7.23 12.94 -31.73
C ARG A 354 -7.59 11.80 -32.66
N ASP A 355 -6.99 11.72 -33.84
CA ASP A 355 -7.27 10.65 -34.80
C ASP A 355 -6.90 9.28 -34.23
N ARG A 356 -5.75 9.19 -33.54
CA ARG A 356 -5.30 7.96 -32.89
C ARG A 356 -6.19 7.62 -31.70
N LEU A 357 -6.57 8.62 -30.90
CA LEU A 357 -7.51 8.44 -29.79
C LEU A 357 -8.82 7.83 -30.28
N LEU A 358 -9.42 8.38 -31.34
CA LEU A 358 -10.69 7.90 -31.88
C LEU A 358 -10.58 6.46 -32.39
N GLN A 359 -9.52 6.14 -33.13
CA GLN A 359 -9.27 4.77 -33.62
C GLN A 359 -9.14 3.76 -32.47
N TRP A 360 -8.51 4.17 -31.37
CA TRP A 360 -8.32 3.33 -30.19
C TRP A 360 -9.59 3.22 -29.33
N LEU A 361 -10.31 4.31 -29.12
CA LEU A 361 -11.45 4.40 -28.19
C LEU A 361 -12.74 3.85 -28.80
N GLN A 362 -12.99 4.09 -30.09
CA GLN A 362 -14.26 3.74 -30.75
C GLN A 362 -14.60 2.23 -30.71
N PRO A 363 -13.66 1.28 -30.88
CA PRO A 363 -13.95 -0.15 -30.74
C PRO A 363 -14.32 -0.58 -29.32
N GLN A 364 -13.86 0.18 -28.30
CA GLN A 364 -14.02 -0.14 -26.89
C GLN A 364 -15.34 0.41 -26.32
N VAL A 365 -15.83 1.53 -26.87
CA VAL A 365 -17.11 2.15 -26.50
C VAL A 365 -18.24 1.57 -27.34
N GLN A 366 -18.69 0.36 -27.00
CA GLN A 366 -19.67 -0.39 -27.82
C GLN A 366 -21.12 0.04 -27.63
N THR A 367 -21.45 0.69 -26.51
CA THR A 367 -22.82 1.16 -26.21
C THR A 367 -22.79 2.52 -25.52
N PRO A 368 -23.84 3.34 -25.67
CA PRO A 368 -23.96 4.62 -24.94
C PRO A 368 -23.93 4.44 -23.42
N ASP A 369 -24.33 3.26 -22.92
CA ASP A 369 -24.31 2.93 -21.51
C ASP A 369 -22.91 2.64 -20.96
N TRP A 370 -21.89 2.52 -21.82
CA TRP A 370 -20.51 2.29 -21.40
C TRP A 370 -20.00 3.42 -20.50
N TRP A 371 -20.32 4.68 -20.82
CA TRP A 371 -19.94 5.84 -20.02
C TRP A 371 -20.58 5.86 -18.63
N LYS A 372 -21.77 5.28 -18.49
CA LYS A 372 -22.47 5.17 -17.19
C LYS A 372 -21.69 4.30 -16.21
N ALA A 373 -20.83 3.40 -16.70
CA ALA A 373 -19.95 2.62 -15.84
C ALA A 373 -18.98 3.49 -15.03
N PHE A 374 -18.65 4.69 -15.53
CA PHE A 374 -17.77 5.64 -14.85
C PHE A 374 -18.55 6.79 -14.18
N GLY A 375 -19.86 6.90 -14.42
CA GLY A 375 -20.62 8.15 -14.22
C GLY A 375 -21.89 8.09 -13.37
N ASN A 376 -22.23 6.96 -12.73
CA ASN A 376 -23.43 6.86 -11.88
C ASN A 376 -23.22 7.47 -10.48
N SER A 377 -23.17 8.80 -10.39
CA SER A 377 -23.37 9.50 -9.12
C SER A 377 -24.75 10.19 -9.11
N PRO A 378 -25.56 10.08 -8.04
CA PRO A 378 -26.83 10.78 -7.91
C PRO A 378 -26.68 12.30 -7.79
N ALA A 379 -25.45 12.81 -7.62
CA ALA A 379 -25.13 14.22 -7.69
C ALA A 379 -24.61 14.55 -9.09
N GLY A 380 -25.37 15.31 -9.88
CA GLY A 380 -25.14 15.58 -11.31
C GLY A 380 -23.85 16.30 -11.74
N ALA A 381 -22.75 16.20 -10.97
CA ALA A 381 -21.43 16.73 -11.31
C ALA A 381 -20.56 15.75 -12.13
N THR A 382 -20.87 14.44 -12.15
CA THR A 382 -20.09 13.41 -12.86
C THR A 382 -20.33 13.37 -14.36
N HIS A 383 -21.52 13.82 -14.82
CA HIS A 383 -21.87 13.86 -16.23
C HIS A 383 -21.03 14.88 -17.01
N ASP A 384 -20.59 15.97 -16.38
CA ASP A 384 -19.88 17.07 -17.05
C ASP A 384 -18.46 16.71 -17.52
N ALA A 385 -17.77 15.80 -16.82
CA ALA A 385 -16.37 15.47 -17.13
C ALA A 385 -16.22 14.61 -18.39
N LEU A 386 -17.17 13.69 -18.63
CA LEU A 386 -17.12 12.75 -19.75
C LEU A 386 -17.93 13.21 -20.97
N GLN A 387 -18.89 14.13 -20.77
CA GLN A 387 -19.72 14.68 -21.85
C GLN A 387 -18.93 15.19 -23.07
N PRO A 388 -17.78 15.90 -22.95
CA PRO A 388 -17.01 16.32 -24.11
C PRO A 388 -16.52 15.14 -24.96
N TRP A 389 -16.18 14.03 -24.31
CA TRP A 389 -15.69 12.82 -24.97
C TRP A 389 -16.81 12.03 -25.62
N GLU A 390 -17.98 11.96 -24.98
CA GLU A 390 -19.19 11.39 -25.58
C GLU A 390 -19.57 12.12 -26.88
N GLN A 391 -19.53 13.46 -26.88
CA GLN A 391 -19.83 14.27 -28.06
C GLN A 391 -18.80 14.14 -29.19
N ILE A 392 -17.56 13.80 -28.85
CA ILE A 392 -16.49 13.57 -29.84
C ILE A 392 -16.68 12.22 -30.56
N LEU A 393 -17.36 11.26 -29.93
CA LEU A 393 -17.59 9.91 -30.47
C LEU A 393 -18.98 9.70 -31.10
N ALA A 394 -19.95 10.56 -30.78
CA ALA A 394 -21.29 10.59 -31.38
C ALA A 394 -21.26 11.19 -32.80
#